data_AF-A0A833CQD6-F1
#
_entry.id   AF-A0A833CQD6-F1
#
_cell.length_a   1.000
_cell.length_b   1.000
_cell.length_c   1.000
_cell.angle_alpha   90.00
_cell.angle_beta   90.00
_cell.angle_gamma   90.00
#
_symmetry.space_group_name_H-M   'P 1'
#
loop_
_entity.id
_entity.type
_entity.pdbx_description
1 polymer ?
#
loop_
_entity_poly.entity_id
_entity_poly.type
_entity_poly.pdbx_seq_one_letter_code
_entity_poly.pdbx_strand_id
1 'polypeptide(L)' 'MSSKKTYVVNAEGFIAGAHRAKGARIQLTDREAKYLVLSGLVGEASVKAESPKAEPSPVVLDKKTR' A
#
# COMPACT_ATOMS: atom_id res chain seq x y z
N MET A 1 23.65 13.57 -7.11
CA MET A 1 22.24 14.01 -6.97
C MET A 1 21.42 12.79 -6.62
N SER A 2 20.66 12.80 -5.53
CA SER A 2 19.83 11.64 -5.15
C SER A 2 18.56 11.65 -5.99
N SER A 3 18.40 10.66 -6.86
CA SER A 3 17.18 10.50 -7.67
C SER A 3 16.00 10.18 -6.74
N LYS A 4 14.89 10.90 -6.90
CA LYS A 4 13.64 10.59 -6.20
C LYS A 4 12.93 9.45 -6.93
N LYS A 5 12.49 8.44 -6.20
CA LYS A 5 11.69 7.31 -6.69
C LYS A 5 10.28 7.38 -6.12
N THR A 6 9.34 6.75 -6.81
CA THR A 6 7.95 6.67 -6.37
C THR A 6 7.75 5.41 -5.52
N TYR A 7 7.16 5.60 -4.34
CA TYR A 7 6.78 4.55 -3.41
C TYR A 7 5.27 4.58 -3.15
N VAL A 8 4.70 3.43 -2.81
CA VAL A 8 3.29 3.29 -2.42
C VAL A 8 3.22 3.11 -0.91
N VAL A 9 2.32 3.84 -0.26
CA VAL A 9 2.08 3.71 1.18
C VAL A 9 1.30 2.43 1.45
N ASN A 10 1.84 1.53 2.26
CA ASN A 10 1.21 0.26 2.61
C ASN A 10 0.27 0.37 3.82
N ALA A 11 0.54 1.33 4.71
CA ALA A 11 -0.22 1.58 5.93
C ALA A 11 -0.46 3.09 6.10
N GLU A 12 -1.67 3.46 6.48
CA GLU A 12 -2.01 4.85 6.79
C GLU A 12 -1.19 5.35 7.99
N GLY A 13 -0.67 6.56 7.89
CA GLY A 13 0.09 7.17 8.98
C GLY A 13 0.96 8.33 8.55
N PHE A 14 1.85 8.74 9.44
CA PHE A 14 2.73 9.88 9.20
C PHE A 14 4.01 9.45 8.47
N ILE A 15 4.15 9.86 7.22
CA ILE A 15 5.25 9.46 6.33
C ILE A 15 5.85 10.70 5.68
N ALA A 16 7.16 10.88 5.85
CA ALA A 16 7.92 12.00 5.29
C ALA A 16 7.33 13.37 5.64
N GLY A 17 6.98 13.58 6.92
CA GLY A 17 6.51 14.87 7.41
C GLY A 17 5.03 15.17 7.12
N ALA A 18 4.27 14.23 6.55
CA ALA A 18 2.85 14.41 6.29
C ALA A 18 2.04 13.14 6.60
N HIS A 19 0.79 13.33 6.98
CA HIS A 19 -0.16 12.22 7.07
C HIS A 19 -0.52 11.71 5.67
N ARG A 20 -0.39 10.41 5.44
CA ARG A 20 -0.64 9.76 4.14
C ARG A 20 -1.59 8.59 4.33
N ALA A 21 -2.59 8.51 3.44
CA ALA A 21 -3.50 7.39 3.38
C ALA A 21 -2.81 6.14 2.78
N LYS A 22 -3.29 4.96 3.16
CA LYS A 22 -2.91 3.70 2.53
C LYS A 22 -3.20 3.74 1.02
N GLY A 23 -2.25 3.27 0.21
CA GLY A 23 -2.29 3.29 -1.25
C GLY A 23 -1.82 4.60 -1.90
N ALA A 24 -1.54 5.65 -1.11
CA ALA A 24 -1.03 6.90 -1.64
C ALA A 24 0.34 6.71 -2.30
N ARG A 25 0.57 7.39 -3.43
CA ARG A 25 1.87 7.43 -4.12
C ARG A 25 2.65 8.64 -3.63
N ILE A 26 3.88 8.41 -3.18
CA ILE A 26 4.77 9.45 -2.68
C ILE A 26 6.14 9.37 -3.35
N GLN A 27 6.77 10.51 -3.58
CA GLN A 27 8.14 10.57 -4.11
C GLN A 27 9.11 10.75 -2.95
N LEU A 28 10.04 9.82 -2.80
CA LEU A 28 11.06 9.85 -1.77
C LEU A 28 12.44 9.56 -2.38
N THR A 29 13.48 10.05 -1.74
CA THR A 29 14.85 9.59 -2.04
C THR A 29 15.08 8.20 -1.46
N ASP A 30 16.03 7.45 -2.02
CA ASP A 30 16.41 6.14 -1.47
C ASP A 30 16.80 6.21 0.03
N ARG A 31 17.39 7.34 0.46
CA ARG A 31 17.78 7.56 1.86
C ARG A 31 16.58 7.70 2.79
N GLU A 32 15.56 8.45 2.37
CA GLU A 32 14.32 8.64 3.13
C GLU A 32 13.48 7.37 3.14
N ALA A 33 13.41 6.67 2.00
CA ALA A 33 12.63 5.46 1.86
C ALA A 33 13.24 4.25 2.57
N LYS A 34 14.56 4.22 2.81
CA LYS A 34 15.27 3.06 3.39
C LYS A 34 14.60 2.50 4.64
N TYR A 35 14.34 3.36 5.62
CA TYR A 35 13.71 2.94 6.87
C TYR A 35 12.22 2.64 6.71
N LEU A 36 11.53 3.41 5.86
CA LEU A 36 10.10 3.22 5.61
C LEU A 36 9.80 1.89 4.91
N VAL A 37 10.68 1.47 4.00
CA VAL A 37 10.62 0.17 3.31
C VAL A 37 10.93 -0.96 4.29
N LEU A 38 11.99 -0.83 5.10
CA LEU A 38 12.34 -1.83 6.11
C LEU A 38 11.24 -2.03 7.16
N SER A 39 10.58 -0.95 7.58
CA SER A 39 9.45 -1.01 8.50
C SER A 39 8.14 -1.46 7.85
N GLY A 40 8.12 -1.70 6.53
CA GLY A 40 6.94 -2.12 5.78
C GLY A 40 5.87 -1.03 5.56
N LEU A 41 6.17 0.23 5.92
CA LEU A 41 5.24 1.36 5.80
C LEU A 41 5.05 1.79 4.34
N VAL A 42 6.09 1.68 3.52
CA VAL A 42 6.03 1.97 2.08
C VAL A 42 6.65 0.83 1.27
N GLY A 43 6.06 0.51 0.13
CA GLY A 43 6.63 -0.41 -0.85
C GLY A 43 7.14 0.35 -2.07
N GLU A 44 8.15 -0.20 -2.76
CA GLU A 44 8.47 0.29 -4.10
C GLU A 44 7.23 0.18 -4.99
N ALA A 45 6.94 1.23 -5.75
CA ALA A 45 5.86 1.21 -6.74
C ALA A 45 6.25 0.34 -7.94
N SER A 46 6.57 -0.94 -7.71
CA SER A 46 6.59 -1.93 -8.77
C SER A 46 5.18 -1.97 -9.36
N VAL A 47 5.11 -1.98 -10.69
CA VAL A 47 3.88 -1.97 -11.49
C VAL A 47 3.14 -3.30 -11.30
N LYS A 48 2.58 -3.51 -10.13
CA LYS A 48 1.47 -4.42 -9.84
C LYS A 48 0.65 -3.75 -8.76
N ALA A 49 -0.21 -2.84 -9.24
CA ALA A 49 -1.35 -2.38 -8.48
C ALA A 49 -2.29 -3.58 -8.26
N GLU A 50 -1.97 -4.44 -7.29
CA GLU A 50 -2.99 -5.28 -6.70
C GLU A 50 -3.87 -4.36 -5.85
N SER A 51 -4.94 -3.90 -6.48
CA SER A 51 -6.08 -3.32 -5.81
C SER A 51 -6.63 -4.43 -4.92
N PRO A 52 -6.62 -4.33 -3.58
CA PRO A 52 -7.46 -5.22 -2.79
C PRO A 52 -8.89 -4.69 -2.95
N LYS A 53 -9.55 -5.09 -4.06
CA LYS A 53 -11.00 -5.15 -4.07
C LYS A 53 -11.36 -6.32 -3.14
N ALA A 54 -11.46 -6.00 -1.86
CA ALA A 54 -12.24 -6.78 -0.92
C ALA A 54 -13.71 -6.67 -1.37
N GLU A 55 -14.11 -7.48 -2.35
CA GLU A 55 -15.49 -7.93 -2.44
C GLU A 55 -15.53 -9.21 -1.59
N PRO A 56 -16.08 -9.20 -0.36
CA PRO A 56 -16.39 -10.44 0.30
C PRO A 56 -17.43 -11.13 -0.58
N SER A 57 -17.03 -12.25 -1.19
CA SER A 57 -17.97 -13.13 -1.87
C SER A 57 -19.07 -13.47 -0.87
N PRO A 58 -20.35 -13.17 -1.12
CA PRO A 58 -21.41 -13.73 -0.30
C PRO A 58 -21.36 -15.24 -0.57
N VAL A 59 -20.92 -15.97 0.44
CA VAL A 59 -21.11 -17.41 0.56
C VAL A 59 -22.62 -17.64 0.49
N VAL A 60 -23.15 -17.92 -0.71
CA VAL A 60 -24.50 -18.46 -0.84
C VAL A 60 -24.42 -19.93 -0.47
N LEU A 61 -24.33 -20.17 0.84
CA LEU A 61 -24.66 -21.45 1.44
C LEU A 61 -26.18 -21.56 1.47
N ASP A 62 -26.80 -21.87 0.33
CA ASP A 62 -28.22 -22.25 0.37
C ASP A 62 -28.33 -23.73 0.73
N LYS A 63 -28.78 -23.93 1.96
CA LYS A 63 -29.06 -25.21 2.58
C LYS A 63 -30.25 -25.86 1.89
N LYS A 64 -30.05 -27.08 1.40
CA LYS A 64 -30.95 -28.24 1.49
C LYS A 64 -32.33 -27.98 2.14
N THR A 65 -33.41 -28.06 1.35
CA THR A 65 -34.77 -28.60 1.65
C THR A 65 -35.66 -28.25 0.44
N ARG A 66 -36.39 -29.13 -0.25
CA ARG A 66 -37.24 -30.26 0.13
C ARG A 66 -37.48 -31.13 -1.11
#